data_AF-B9XKN1-F1
#
_entry.id   AF-B9XKN1-F1
#
_cell.length_a   1.000
_cell.length_b   1.000
_cell.length_c   1.000
_cell.angle_alpha   90.00
_cell.angle_beta   90.00
_cell.angle_gamma   90.00
#
_symmetry.space_group_name_H-M   'P 1'
#
loop_
_entity.id
_entity.type
_entity.pdbx_description
1 polymer ?
#
loop_
_entity_poly.entity_id
_entity_poly.type
_entity_poly.pdbx_seq_one_letter_code
_entity_poly.pdbx_strand_id
1 'polypeptide(L)'
;RLHSIARVSLVLGTVALFFTTMGVFLGMIWAEREWGRYWAWDSKEVGGLSVVIWLACYLIAHRFFKNGARGVLAISMLGNIVVSLAWFWPQGNGLHQYGAANTSIMLAAAVLVNLAFFAIGFVPAGRGRTMRG
;
A
#
# COMPACT_ATOMS: atom_id res chain seq x y z
N ARG A 1 24.38 4.05 7.76
CA ARG A 1 23.39 4.73 6.88
C ARG A 1 22.18 3.85 6.57
N LEU A 2 22.31 2.56 6.24
CA LEU A 2 21.16 1.68 5.97
C LEU A 2 20.19 1.51 7.16
N HIS A 3 20.72 1.51 8.39
CA HIS A 3 19.91 1.42 9.62
C HIS A 3 19.05 2.66 9.92
N SER A 4 19.33 3.84 9.36
CA SER A 4 18.45 5.00 9.54
C SER A 4 17.21 4.88 8.64
N ILE A 5 17.38 4.42 7.41
CA ILE A 5 16.29 4.28 6.44
C ILE A 5 15.27 3.24 6.91
N ALA A 6 15.75 2.07 7.37
CA ALA A 6 14.87 1.02 7.87
C ALA A 6 14.10 1.43 9.15
N ARG A 7 14.70 2.28 10.00
CA ARG A 7 14.02 2.80 11.19
C ARG A 7 12.96 3.83 10.83
N VAL A 8 13.26 4.74 9.91
CA VAL A 8 12.29 5.73 9.42
C VAL A 8 11.11 5.03 8.75
N SER A 9 11.37 4.03 7.90
CA SER A 9 10.31 3.30 7.21
C SER A 9 9.41 2.51 8.18
N LEU A 10 9.98 1.94 9.25
CA LEU A 10 9.23 1.29 10.32
C LEU A 10 8.33 2.28 11.08
N VAL A 11 8.87 3.43 11.50
CA VAL A 11 8.09 4.44 12.22
C VAL A 11 6.94 4.96 11.36
N LEU A 12 7.23 5.30 10.09
CA LEU A 12 6.20 5.75 9.15
C LEU A 12 5.15 4.65 8.89
N GLY A 13 5.57 3.40 8.75
CA GLY A 13 4.66 2.26 8.57
C GLY A 13 3.74 2.04 9.78
N THR A 14 4.25 2.19 11.01
CA THR A 14 3.44 2.08 12.23
C THR A 14 2.46 3.22 12.37
N VAL A 15 2.89 4.46 12.09
CA VAL A 15 2.00 5.63 12.09
C VAL A 15 0.90 5.48 11.04
N ALA A 16 1.26 5.04 9.83
CA ALA A 16 0.29 4.76 8.77
C ALA A 16 -0.73 3.70 9.21
N LEU A 17 -0.27 2.58 9.78
CA LEU A 17 -1.17 1.52 10.26
C LEU A 17 -2.18 2.05 11.28
N PHE A 18 -1.73 2.85 12.24
CA PHE A 18 -2.59 3.43 13.28
C PHE A 18 -3.67 4.33 12.68
N PHE A 19 -3.29 5.29 11.83
CA PHE A 19 -4.25 6.22 11.23
C PHE A 19 -5.19 5.53 10.24
N THR A 20 -4.69 4.59 9.42
CA THR A 20 -5.55 3.84 8.50
C THR A 20 -6.56 2.98 9.26
N THR A 21 -6.13 2.30 10.33
CA THR A 21 -7.04 1.50 11.16
C THR A 21 -8.09 2.38 11.82
N MET A 22 -7.71 3.52 12.40
CA MET A 22 -8.67 4.49 12.93
C MET A 22 -9.63 5.00 11.85
N GLY A 23 -9.14 5.28 10.64
CA GLY A 23 -9.97 5.71 9.52
C GLY A 23 -11.03 4.68 9.14
N VAL A 24 -10.68 3.39 9.12
CA VAL A 24 -11.65 2.30 8.87
C VAL A 24 -12.70 2.23 9.98
N PHE A 25 -12.30 2.33 11.25
CA PHE A 25 -13.26 2.36 12.37
C PHE A 25 -14.20 3.56 12.32
N LEU A 26 -13.68 4.75 12.04
CA LEU A 26 -14.50 5.95 11.91
C LEU A 26 -15.48 5.83 10.73
N GLY A 27 -15.03 5.24 9.61
CA GLY A 27 -15.86 4.91 8.46
C GLY A 27 -17.01 3.96 8.81
N MET A 28 -16.75 2.92 9.61
CA MET A 28 -17.80 1.98 10.06
C MET A 28 -18.85 2.66 10.95
N ILE A 29 -18.44 3.54 11.87
CA ILE A 29 -19.37 4.29 12.74
C ILE A 29 -20.23 5.25 11.91
N TRP A 30 -19.64 5.89 10.90
CA TRP A 30 -20.39 6.75 10.00
C TRP A 30 -21.38 5.96 9.13
N ALA A 31 -20.97 4.80 8.60
CA ALA A 31 -21.83 3.92 7.80
C ALA A 31 -23.05 3.41 8.58
N GLU A 32 -22.90 3.14 9.88
CA GLU A 32 -24.01 2.81 10.77
C GLU A 32 -25.05 3.94 10.84
N ARG A 33 -24.58 5.18 11.00
CA ARG A 33 -25.47 6.35 11.12
C ARG A 33 -26.19 6.69 9.82
N GLU A 34 -25.56 6.49 8.67
CA GLU A 34 -26.17 6.83 7.38
C GLU A 34 -27.00 5.71 6.75
N TRP A 35 -26.54 4.46 6.85
CA TRP A 35 -27.12 3.32 6.13
C TRP A 35 -27.66 2.22 7.05
N GLY A 36 -27.61 2.42 8.37
CA GLY A 36 -28.15 1.48 9.36
C GLY A 36 -27.41 0.13 9.43
N ARG A 37 -26.19 0.05 8.87
CA ARG A 37 -25.36 -1.16 8.87
C ARG A 37 -23.89 -0.82 9.13
N TYR A 38 -23.17 -1.70 9.82
CA TYR A 38 -21.75 -1.52 10.13
C TYR A 38 -20.80 -1.93 8.99
N TRP A 39 -21.24 -2.87 8.15
CA TRP A 39 -20.42 -3.43 7.07
C TRP A 39 -21.30 -3.94 5.94
N ALA A 40 -20.94 -3.61 4.71
CA ALA A 40 -21.66 -3.92 3.48
C ALA A 40 -20.84 -4.73 2.48
N TRP A 41 -19.57 -5.02 2.76
CA TRP A 41 -18.61 -5.53 1.77
C TRP A 41 -18.47 -4.61 0.56
N ASP A 42 -18.70 -3.31 0.74
CA ASP A 42 -18.53 -2.35 -0.34
C ASP A 42 -17.03 -2.21 -0.68
N SER A 43 -16.75 -1.82 -1.92
CA SER A 43 -15.39 -1.69 -2.46
C SER A 43 -14.52 -0.75 -1.62
N LYS A 44 -15.13 0.24 -0.95
CA LYS A 44 -14.43 1.17 -0.04
C LYS A 44 -14.05 0.53 1.30
N GLU A 45 -14.93 -0.29 1.86
CA GLU A 45 -14.70 -1.03 3.10
C GLU A 45 -13.62 -2.09 2.91
N VAL A 46 -13.73 -2.88 1.83
CA VAL A 46 -12.75 -3.91 1.45
C VAL A 46 -11.41 -3.27 1.07
N GLY A 47 -11.42 -2.14 0.37
CA GLY A 47 -10.23 -1.36 0.05
C GLY A 47 -9.50 -0.89 1.32
N GLY A 48 -10.20 -0.28 2.27
CA GLY A 48 -9.63 0.14 3.55
C GLY A 48 -9.02 -1.02 4.34
N LEU A 49 -9.74 -2.14 4.43
CA LEU A 49 -9.25 -3.37 5.08
C LEU A 49 -7.96 -3.90 4.44
N SER A 50 -7.90 -3.93 3.10
CA SER A 50 -6.74 -4.43 2.37
C SER A 50 -5.46 -3.63 2.67
N VAL A 51 -5.58 -2.31 2.83
CA VAL A 51 -4.45 -1.43 3.19
C VAL A 51 -4.00 -1.69 4.63
N VAL A 52 -4.93 -1.89 5.57
CA VAL A 52 -4.61 -2.23 6.97
C VAL A 52 -3.86 -3.57 7.04
N ILE A 53 -4.38 -4.60 6.37
CA ILE A 53 -3.75 -5.92 6.33
C ILE A 53 -2.35 -5.82 5.71
N TRP A 54 -2.21 -5.07 4.61
CA TRP A 54 -0.91 -4.87 3.99
C TRP A 54 0.10 -4.16 4.91
N LEU A 55 -0.32 -3.08 5.60
CA LEU A 55 0.54 -2.37 6.54
C LEU A 55 0.96 -3.27 7.72
N ALA A 56 0.07 -4.15 8.19
CA ALA A 56 0.42 -5.15 9.20
C ALA A 56 1.45 -6.16 8.68
N CYS A 57 1.23 -6.72 7.48
CA CYS A 57 2.18 -7.61 6.81
C CYS A 57 3.53 -6.93 6.57
N TYR A 58 3.55 -5.65 6.18
CA TYR A 58 4.76 -4.85 5.99
C TYR A 58 5.59 -4.75 7.28
N LEU A 59 4.95 -4.44 8.41
CA LEU A 59 5.62 -4.33 9.70
C LEU A 59 6.16 -5.67 10.19
N ILE A 60 5.38 -6.74 10.05
CA ILE A 60 5.81 -8.11 10.35
C ILE A 60 7.02 -8.47 9.48
N ALA A 61 6.96 -8.21 8.18
CA ALA A 61 8.04 -8.51 7.26
C ALA A 61 9.33 -7.75 7.63
N HIS A 62 9.22 -6.49 8.04
CA HIS A 62 10.36 -5.72 8.53
C HIS A 62 10.92 -6.20 9.88
N ARG A 63 10.08 -6.78 10.74
CA ARG A 63 10.49 -7.27 12.07
C ARG A 63 11.20 -8.61 11.99
N PHE A 64 10.71 -9.51 11.14
CA PHE A 64 11.19 -10.90 11.04
C PHE A 64 12.28 -11.09 9.98
N PHE A 65 12.23 -10.36 8.86
CA PHE A 65 13.24 -10.47 7.82
C PHE A 65 14.27 -9.34 7.95
N LYS A 66 15.56 -9.71 7.98
CA LYS A 66 16.68 -8.74 7.86
C LYS A 66 16.74 -8.23 6.42
N ASN A 67 15.81 -7.36 6.06
CA ASN A 67 15.71 -6.82 4.73
C ASN A 67 16.84 -5.80 4.51
N GLY A 68 17.74 -6.08 3.57
CA GLY A 68 18.63 -5.05 3.03
C GLY A 68 17.82 -3.91 2.41
N ALA A 69 18.42 -2.74 2.18
CA ALA A 69 17.68 -1.58 1.63
C ALA A 69 16.90 -1.89 0.35
N ARG A 70 17.37 -2.83 -0.48
CA ARG A 70 16.65 -3.30 -1.67
C ARG A 70 15.35 -4.04 -1.35
N GLY A 71 15.35 -4.89 -0.32
CA GLY A 71 14.14 -5.59 0.14
C GLY A 71 13.11 -4.64 0.72
N VAL A 72 13.56 -3.64 1.49
CA VAL A 72 12.68 -2.58 2.02
C VAL A 72 12.01 -1.79 0.90
N LEU A 73 12.76 -1.44 -0.15
CA LEU A 73 12.22 -0.74 -1.33
C LEU A 73 11.22 -1.62 -2.10
N ALA A 74 11.56 -2.88 -2.34
CA ALA A 74 10.70 -3.83 -3.05
C ALA A 74 9.35 -4.01 -2.34
N ILE A 75 9.34 -4.20 -1.02
CA ILE A 75 8.10 -4.33 -0.24
C ILE A 75 7.33 -2.99 -0.24
N SER A 76 8.01 -1.85 -0.16
CA SER A 76 7.32 -0.54 -0.21
C SER A 76 6.60 -0.31 -1.54
N MET A 77 7.17 -0.77 -2.67
CA MET A 77 6.55 -0.70 -4.00
C MET A 77 5.32 -1.61 -4.10
N LEU A 78 5.38 -2.83 -3.54
CA LEU A 78 4.20 -3.70 -3.43
C LEU A 78 3.08 -3.04 -2.62
N GLY A 79 3.42 -2.27 -1.59
CA GLY A 79 2.43 -1.52 -0.83
C GLY A 79 1.73 -0.42 -1.61
N ASN A 80 2.44 0.26 -2.51
CA ASN A 80 1.82 1.24 -3.39
C ASN A 80 0.82 0.58 -4.36
N ILE A 81 1.10 -0.65 -4.80
CA ILE A 81 0.16 -1.44 -5.62
C ILE A 81 -1.11 -1.76 -4.81
N VAL A 82 -0.99 -2.16 -3.54
CA VAL A 82 -2.17 -2.43 -2.68
C VAL A 82 -3.01 -1.18 -2.46
N VAL A 83 -2.38 -0.03 -2.21
CA VAL A 83 -3.11 1.25 -2.07
C VAL A 83 -3.78 1.65 -3.38
N SER A 84 -3.11 1.44 -4.52
CA SER A 84 -3.69 1.70 -5.84
C SER A 84 -4.89 0.80 -6.12
N LEU A 85 -4.83 -0.48 -5.71
CA LEU A 85 -5.96 -1.40 -5.76
C LEU A 85 -7.09 -0.90 -4.86
N ALA A 86 -6.83 -0.53 -3.61
CA ALA A 86 -7.85 -0.02 -2.71
C ALA A 86 -8.58 1.24 -3.24
N TRP A 87 -7.90 2.05 -4.06
CA TRP A 87 -8.46 3.30 -4.59
C TRP A 87 -9.12 3.15 -5.97
N PHE A 88 -8.53 2.36 -6.87
CA PHE A 88 -8.96 2.24 -8.26
C PHE A 88 -9.61 0.88 -8.57
N TRP A 89 -9.93 0.05 -7.56
CA TRP A 89 -10.63 -1.20 -7.76
C TRP A 89 -11.98 -0.99 -8.48
N PRO A 90 -12.36 -1.84 -9.45
CA PRO A 90 -13.65 -1.76 -10.11
C PRO A 90 -14.80 -1.91 -9.10
N GLN A 91 -15.57 -0.83 -8.94
CA GLN A 91 -16.72 -0.78 -8.04
C GLN A 91 -17.90 -1.52 -8.69
N GLY A 92 -18.04 -2.81 -8.37
CA GLY A 92 -19.09 -3.65 -8.94
C GLY A 92 -20.46 -3.45 -8.28
N ASN A 93 -20.53 -3.37 -6.95
CA ASN A 93 -21.80 -3.42 -6.23
C ASN A 93 -21.72 -2.52 -4.97
N GLY A 94 -22.25 -1.30 -5.04
CA GLY A 94 -22.35 -0.37 -3.92
C GLY A 94 -23.39 0.73 -4.20
N LEU A 95 -24.01 1.27 -3.14
CA LEU A 95 -25.07 2.31 -3.22
C LEU A 95 -24.62 3.62 -3.89
N HIS A 96 -23.32 3.74 -4.15
CA HIS A 96 -22.76 4.82 -4.93
C HIS A 96 -21.84 4.28 -6.03
N GLN A 97 -22.27 4.43 -7.28
CA GLN A 97 -21.39 4.34 -8.44
C GLN A 97 -20.48 5.58 -8.48
N TYR A 98 -19.39 5.59 -7.70
CA TYR A 98 -18.29 6.57 -7.87
C TYR A 98 -17.31 6.12 -8.97
N GLY A 99 -17.79 5.36 -9.96
CA GLY A 99 -17.00 4.97 -11.12
C GLY A 99 -16.88 6.16 -12.05
N ALA A 100 -15.87 7.01 -11.84
CA ALA A 100 -15.44 7.89 -12.92
C ALA A 100 -15.06 7.00 -14.11
N ALA A 101 -15.50 7.37 -15.31
CA ALA A 101 -15.06 6.72 -16.54
C ALA A 101 -13.53 6.61 -16.50
N ASN A 102 -12.99 5.43 -16.80
CA ASN A 102 -11.55 5.11 -16.86
C ASN A 102 -10.84 4.73 -15.54
N THR A 103 -11.55 4.44 -14.45
CA THR A 103 -10.92 3.99 -13.18
C THR A 103 -10.02 2.75 -13.37
N SER A 104 -10.41 1.81 -14.24
CA SER A 104 -9.61 0.62 -14.59
C SER A 104 -8.31 0.95 -15.34
N ILE A 105 -8.31 2.01 -16.16
CA ILE A 105 -7.13 2.49 -16.88
C ILE A 105 -6.16 3.17 -15.90
N MET A 106 -6.69 3.94 -14.94
CA MET A 106 -5.89 4.54 -13.87
C MET A 106 -5.25 3.47 -12.98
N LEU A 107 -5.99 2.41 -12.63
CA LEU A 107 -5.44 1.26 -11.92
C LEU A 107 -4.31 0.59 -12.72
N ALA A 108 -4.55 0.31 -14.00
CA ALA A 108 -3.55 -0.32 -14.86
C ALA A 108 -2.29 0.55 -14.98
N ALA A 109 -2.44 1.85 -15.17
CA ALA A 109 -1.32 2.79 -15.21
C ALA A 109 -0.54 2.82 -13.88
N ALA A 110 -1.23 2.90 -12.74
CA ALA A 110 -0.60 2.89 -11.43
C ALA A 110 0.18 1.58 -11.18
N VAL A 111 -0.40 0.43 -11.53
CA VAL A 111 0.27 -0.87 -11.42
C VAL A 111 1.49 -0.93 -12.33
N LEU A 112 1.37 -0.52 -13.60
CA LEU A 112 2.48 -0.54 -14.56
C LEU A 112 3.64 0.35 -14.13
N VAL A 113 3.36 1.55 -13.64
CA VAL A 113 4.39 2.46 -13.12
C VAL A 113 5.11 1.84 -11.92
N ASN A 114 4.38 1.25 -10.98
CA ASN A 114 4.98 0.59 -9.82
C ASN A 114 5.81 -0.64 -10.21
N LEU A 115 5.35 -1.44 -11.17
CA LEU A 115 6.11 -2.56 -11.71
C LEU A 115 7.36 -2.10 -12.46
N ALA A 116 7.31 -0.98 -13.17
CA ALA A 116 8.48 -0.39 -13.82
C ALA A 116 9.53 0.04 -12.78
N PHE A 117 9.12 0.73 -11.72
CA PHE A 117 10.01 1.08 -10.61
C PHE A 117 10.57 -0.14 -9.88
N PHE A 118 9.75 -1.18 -9.70
CA PHE A 118 10.18 -2.46 -9.13
C PHE A 118 11.24 -3.13 -10.01
N ALA A 119 11.01 -3.21 -11.33
CA ALA A 119 11.96 -3.77 -12.28
C ALA A 119 13.29 -3.01 -12.27
N ILE A 120 13.27 -1.67 -12.24
CA ILE A 120 14.48 -0.83 -12.12
C ILE A 120 15.23 -1.13 -10.81
N GLY A 121 14.52 -1.40 -9.72
CA GLY A 121 15.11 -1.77 -8.43
C GLY A 121 15.88 -3.11 -8.43
N PHE A 122 15.55 -4.01 -9.37
CA PHE A 122 16.24 -5.29 -9.57
C PHE A 122 17.28 -5.27 -10.68
N VAL A 123 17.39 -4.19 -11.48
CA VAL A 123 18.49 -4.04 -12.44
C VAL A 123 19.80 -4.08 -11.65
N PRO A 124 20.71 -5.04 -11.96
CA PRO A 124 22.00 -5.11 -11.29
C PRO A 124 22.72 -3.78 -11.52
N ALA A 125 23.03 -3.06 -10.45
CA ALA A 125 23.87 -1.88 -10.51
C ALA A 125 25.18 -2.31 -11.18
N GLY A 126 25.32 -1.97 -12.47
CA GLY A 126 26.48 -2.28 -13.27
C GLY A 126 27.73 -1.83 -12.52
N ARG A 127 28.60 -2.80 -12.26
CA ARG A 127 29.98 -2.71 -11.79
C ARG A 127 30.57 -1.30 -11.99
N GLY A 128 30.55 -0.48 -10.95
CA GLY A 128 30.99 0.91 -10.99
C GLY A 128 31.84 1.27 -9.78
N ARG A 129 33.16 1.12 -9.95
CA ARG A 129 34.28 1.63 -9.13
C ARG A 129 34.86 0.69 -8.06
N THR A 130 35.66 -0.25 -8.57
CA THR A 130 37.03 -0.46 -8.12
C THR A 130 37.76 0.89 -7.91
N MET A 131 38.66 0.95 -6.93
CA MET A 131 39.60 2.04 -6.61
C MET A 131 39.08 3.15 -5.67
N ARG A 132 39.24 2.92 -4.38
CA ARG A 132 39.88 3.87 -3.45
C ARG A 132 40.86 3.09 -2.58
N GLY A 133 42.14 3.23 -2.90
CA GLY A 133 43.23 3.11 -1.92
C GLY A 133 43.32 4.37 -1.06
#